data_AF-A0A351CYB3-F1
#
_entry.id   AF-A0A351CYB3-F1
#
_cell.length_a   1.000
_cell.length_b   1.000
_cell.length_c   1.000
_cell.angle_alpha   90.00
_cell.angle_beta   90.00
_cell.angle_gamma   90.00
#
_symmetry.space_group_name_H-M   'P 1'
#
loop_
_entity.id
_entity.type
_entity.pdbx_description
1 polymer ?
#
loop_
_entity_poly.entity_id
_entity_poly.type
_entity_poly.pdbx_seq_one_letter_code
_entity_poly.pdbx_strand_id
1 'polypeptide(L)' 'MRKLVEDMVLLINRLLVISAVFIFGSYGIVYAHHSHGNYQIGEEITVQGVVTEFHFANPHVWVFMDVENEQGKVE' A
#
# COMPACT_ATOMS: atom_id res chain seq x y z
N MET A 1 14.71 6.28 50.43
CA MET A 1 14.84 5.10 49.53
C MET A 1 13.48 4.58 49.08
N ARG A 2 12.55 4.24 49.98
CA ARG A 2 11.19 3.77 49.62
C ARG A 2 10.40 4.71 48.70
N LYS A 3 10.37 6.01 49.00
CA LYS A 3 9.70 7.03 48.17
C LYS A 3 10.26 7.11 46.74
N LEU A 4 11.58 7.03 46.58
CA LEU A 4 12.25 7.00 45.27
C LEU A 4 11.84 5.77 44.44
N VAL A 5 11.66 4.62 45.07
CA VAL A 5 11.20 3.39 44.41
C VAL A 5 9.74 3.51 44.00
N GLU A 6 8.88 4.05 44.87
CA GLU A 6 7.47 4.30 44.57
C GLU A 6 7.29 5.30 43.41
N ASP A 7 8.07 6.39 43.40
CA ASP A 7 8.08 7.39 42.33
C ASP A 7 8.57 6.80 41.00
N MET A 8 9.59 5.92 41.04
CA MET A 8 10.11 5.22 39.87
C MET A 8 9.09 4.24 39.29
N VAL A 9 8.41 3.46 40.14
CA VAL A 9 7.34 2.53 39.72
C VAL A 9 6.17 3.30 39.10
N LEU A 10 5.78 4.43 39.70
CA LEU A 10 4.73 5.29 39.16
C LEU A 10 5.11 5.88 37.79
N LEU A 11 6.37 6.29 37.62
CA LEU A 11 6.88 6.78 36.34
C LEU A 11 6.84 5.68 35.26
N ILE A 12 7.31 4.48 35.58
CA ILE A 12 7.29 3.33 34.66
C ILE A 12 5.86 3.00 34.23
N ASN A 13 4.91 2.93 35.18
CA ASN A 13 3.52 2.64 34.87
C ASN A 13 2.89 3.70 33.95
N ARG A 14 3.22 4.99 34.15
CA ARG A 14 2.77 6.07 33.26
C ARG A 14 3.33 5.92 31.86
N LEU A 15 4.63 5.63 31.73
CA LEU A 15 5.26 5.40 30.44
C LEU A 15 4.64 4.20 29.71
N LEU A 16 4.38 3.10 30.42
CA LEU A 16 3.71 1.93 29.85
C LEU A 16 2.30 2.25 29.34
N VAL A 17 1.51 3.00 30.11
CA VAL A 17 0.18 3.44 29.68
C VAL A 17 0.25 4.34 28.45
N ILE A 18 1.19 5.29 28.42
CA ILE A 18 1.40 6.18 27.27
C ILE A 18 1.80 5.37 26.03
N SER A 19 2.77 4.45 26.14
CA SER A 19 3.18 3.58 25.05
C SER A 19 2.04 2.72 24.53
N ALA A 20 1.20 2.16 25.40
CA ALA A 20 0.03 1.41 25.00
C ALA A 20 -0.97 2.27 24.21
N VAL A 21 -1.24 3.49 24.67
CA VAL A 21 -2.13 4.44 23.95
C VAL A 21 -1.58 4.78 22.57
N PHE A 22 -0.26 4.95 22.41
CA PHE A 22 0.33 5.19 21.09
C PHE A 22 0.21 3.98 20.15
N ILE A 23 0.50 2.76 20.64
CA ILE A 23 0.43 1.53 19.84
C ILE A 23 -1.01 1.24 19.39
N PHE A 24 -1.98 1.36 20.31
CA PHE A 24 -3.38 1.11 19.99
C PHE A 24 -4.06 2.28 19.28
N GLY A 25 -3.60 3.51 19.51
CA GLY A 25 -4.09 4.71 18.83
C GLY A 25 -3.61 4.84 17.38
N SER A 26 -2.47 4.24 17.02
CA SER A 26 -1.95 4.26 15.65
C SER A 26 -2.63 3.27 14.70
N TYR A 27 -3.60 2.47 15.17
CA TYR A 27 -4.39 1.58 14.28
C TYR A 27 -5.36 2.34 13.37
N GLY A 28 -5.52 3.64 13.57
CA GLY A 28 -6.39 4.48 12.76
C GLY A 28 -5.79 4.80 11.39
N ILE A 29 -6.37 4.17 10.38
CA ILE A 29 -6.34 4.57 8.97
C ILE A 29 -5.09 4.13 8.19
N VAL A 30 -4.98 2.81 7.97
CA VAL A 30 -4.25 2.31 6.81
C VAL A 30 -5.13 2.56 5.59
N TYR A 31 -4.91 3.67 4.88
CA TYR A 31 -5.56 3.88 3.59
C TYR A 31 -5.08 2.79 2.64
N ALA A 32 -6.01 1.98 2.13
CA ALA A 32 -5.70 1.16 0.98
C ALA A 32 -5.31 2.10 -0.17
N HIS A 33 -4.06 1.99 -0.65
CA HIS A 33 -3.69 2.59 -1.92
C HIS A 33 -4.40 1.78 -3.00
N HIS A 34 -5.56 2.24 -3.47
CA HIS A 34 -6.14 1.63 -4.65
C HIS A 34 -5.37 2.12 -5.88
N SER A 35 -5.18 1.22 -6.86
CA SER A 35 -4.60 1.60 -8.15
C SER A 35 -5.36 2.80 -8.72
N HIS A 36 -4.64 3.70 -9.39
CA HIS A 36 -5.26 4.70 -10.27
C HIS A 36 -6.23 3.96 -11.19
N GLY A 37 -7.48 4.45 -11.31
CA GLY A 37 -8.58 3.82 -12.05
C GLY A 37 -8.33 3.80 -13.56
N ASN A 38 -7.27 3.12 -13.97
CA ASN A 38 -6.78 3.01 -15.34
C ASN A 38 -7.63 2.05 -16.18
N TYR A 39 -8.62 1.40 -15.56
CA TYR A 39 -9.46 0.40 -16.18
C TYR A 39 -10.92 0.84 -16.10
N GLN A 40 -11.64 0.68 -17.21
CA GLN A 40 -13.08 0.81 -17.22
C GLN A 40 -13.69 -0.38 -16.47
N ILE A 41 -14.27 -0.12 -15.30
CA ILE A 41 -14.87 -1.17 -14.48
C ILE A 41 -16.18 -1.64 -15.13
N GLY A 42 -16.33 -2.95 -15.31
CA GLY A 42 -17.54 -3.58 -15.86
C GLY A 42 -17.52 -3.76 -17.38
N GLU A 43 -16.43 -3.37 -18.04
CA GLU A 43 -16.20 -3.60 -19.47
C GLU A 43 -14.98 -4.49 -19.66
N GLU A 44 -15.13 -5.54 -20.48
CA GLU A 44 -14.02 -6.39 -20.89
C GLU A 44 -13.66 -6.05 -22.34
N ILE A 45 -12.38 -5.80 -22.58
CA ILE A 45 -11.83 -5.56 -23.92
C ILE A 45 -10.81 -6.63 -24.26
N THR A 46 -10.73 -6.98 -25.54
CA THR A 46 -9.68 -7.87 -26.06
C THR A 46 -8.63 -7.04 -26.77
N VAL A 47 -7.37 -7.17 -26.36
CA VAL A 47 -6.23 -6.52 -27.00
C VAL A 47 -5.30 -7.59 -27.56
N GLN A 48 -4.91 -7.46 -28.83
CA GLN A 48 -3.93 -8.33 -29.48
C GLN A 48 -2.74 -7.48 -29.94
N GLY A 49 -1.53 -7.90 -29.59
CA GLY A 49 -0.31 -7.17 -29.90
C GLY A 49 0.93 -7.98 -29.55
N VAL A 50 2.10 -7.36 -29.72
CA VAL A 50 3.40 -7.96 -29.39
C VAL A 50 3.85 -7.44 -28.03
N VAL A 51 4.17 -8.33 -27.08
CA VAL A 51 4.73 -7.92 -25.78
C VAL A 51 6.16 -7.42 -25.98
N THR A 52 6.41 -6.18 -25.58
CA THR A 52 7.73 -5.52 -25.69
C THR A 52 8.48 -5.51 -24.38
N GLU A 53 7.79 -5.33 -23.25
CA GLU A 53 8.39 -5.35 -21.91
C GLU A 53 7.51 -6.03 -20.87
N PHE A 54 8.17 -6.63 -19.86
CA PHE A 54 7.52 -7.25 -18.71
C PHE A 54 8.20 -6.80 -17.42
N HIS A 55 7.47 -6.07 -16.57
CA HIS A 55 7.98 -5.53 -15.32
C HIS A 55 7.26 -6.21 -14.15
N PHE A 56 8.00 -6.98 -13.36
CA PHE A 56 7.50 -7.63 -12.16
C PHE A 56 7.96 -6.88 -10.91
N ALA A 57 7.01 -6.41 -10.11
CA ALA A 57 7.28 -5.74 -8.84
C ALA A 57 6.19 -6.10 -7.83
N ASN A 58 6.39 -7.18 -7.06
CA ASN A 58 5.44 -7.68 -6.06
C ASN A 58 4.84 -6.54 -5.19
N PRO A 59 3.51 -6.32 -5.17
CA PRO A 59 2.43 -7.21 -5.64
C PRO A 59 1.88 -6.92 -7.05
N HIS A 60 2.54 -6.06 -7.83
CA HIS A 60 2.08 -5.57 -9.12
C HIS A 60 2.92 -6.08 -10.29
N VAL A 61 2.29 -6.14 -11.46
CA VAL A 61 2.91 -6.55 -12.71
C VAL A 61 2.43 -5.60 -13.81
N TRP A 62 3.36 -5.11 -14.63
CA TRP A 62 3.04 -4.33 -15.83
C TRP A 62 3.53 -5.07 -17.08
N VAL A 63 2.68 -5.07 -18.11
CA VAL A 63 2.97 -5.63 -19.43
C VAL A 63 2.84 -4.49 -20.42
N PHE A 64 3.89 -4.25 -21.21
CA PHE A 64 3.88 -3.28 -22.28
C PHE A 64 3.79 -4.02 -23.60
N MET A 65 2.96 -3.51 -24.51
CA MET A 65 2.64 -4.15 -25.77
C MET A 65 2.59 -3.12 -26.88
N ASP A 66 3.11 -3.50 -28.03
CA ASP A 66 2.89 -2.81 -29.30
C ASP A 66 1.58 -3.35 -29.89
N VAL A 67 0.60 -2.48 -30.12
CA VAL A 67 -0.71 -2.84 -30.66
C VAL A 67 -0.91 -2.18 -32.02
N GLU A 68 -1.24 -2.97 -33.04
CA GLU A 68 -1.59 -2.41 -34.35
C GLU A 68 -3.03 -1.90 -34.33
N ASN A 69 -3.22 -0.65 -34.73
CA ASN A 69 -4.53 -0.06 -34.91
C ASN A 69 -5.13 -0.39 -36.30
N GLU A 70 -6.39 0.00 -36.53
CA GLU A 70 -7.09 -0.28 -37.80
C GLU A 70 -6.42 0.34 -39.04
N GLN A 71 -5.54 1.32 -38.84
CA GLN A 71 -4.78 1.99 -39.90
C GLN A 71 -3.39 1.35 -40.12
N GLY A 72 -3.08 0.25 -39.44
CA GLY A 72 -1.80 -0.46 -39.52
C GLY A 72 -0.64 0.27 -38.87
N LYS A 73 -0.94 1.22 -37.97
CA LYS A 73 0.07 1.92 -37.17
C LYS A 73 0.17 1.26 -35.80
N VAL A 74 1.39 1.07 -35.33
CA VAL A 74 1.67 0.60 -33.97
C VAL A 74 1.47 1.73 -32.97
N GLU A 75 0.73 1.43 -31.91
CA GLU A 75 0.50 2.26 -30.73
C GLU A 75 0.99 1.56 -29.45
#